data_AF-A0A1F6EHE8-F1
#
_entry.id   AF-A0A1F6EHE8-F1
#
_cell.length_a   1.000
_cell.length_b   1.000
_cell.length_c   1.000
_cell.angle_alpha   90.00
_cell.angle_beta   90.00
_cell.angle_gamma   90.00
#
_symmetry.space_group_name_H-M   'P 1'
#
loop_
_entity.id
_entity.type
_entity.pdbx_description
1 polymer ?
#
loop_
_entity_poly.entity_id
_entity_poly.type
_entity_poly.pdbx_seq_one_letter_code
_entity_poly.pdbx_strand_id
1 'polypeptide(L)'
;MTRILWALGAVLFIVAIALATVNMYARWQQDQYFGEVVRMTNGDIVIRDARVGERVIHVNETTAIIQGRKTAGPLEAGDQLIVFGEARDGRIEASLIRVIDEGPASGRRP
;
A
#
# COMPACT_ATOMS: atom_id res chain seq x y z
N MET A 1 -40.83 -19.23 -12.14
CA MET A 1 -39.99 -18.09 -12.56
C MET A 1 -39.26 -17.44 -11.38
N THR A 2 -39.95 -17.09 -10.29
CA THR A 2 -39.35 -16.51 -9.07
C THR A 2 -38.27 -17.36 -8.40
N ARG A 3 -38.44 -18.68 -8.30
CA ARG A 3 -37.42 -19.58 -7.69
C ARG A 3 -36.08 -19.60 -8.44
N ILE A 4 -36.11 -19.46 -9.77
CA ILE A 4 -34.91 -19.43 -10.61
C ILE A 4 -34.17 -18.10 -10.44
N LEU A 5 -34.91 -16.98 -10.33
CA LEU A 5 -34.32 -15.66 -10.02
C LEU A 5 -33.62 -15.63 -8.66
N TRP A 6 -34.21 -16.23 -7.62
CA TRP A 6 -33.55 -16.35 -6.31
C TRP A 6 -32.30 -17.23 -6.35
N ALA A 7 -32.35 -18.35 -7.08
CA ALA A 7 -31.19 -19.21 -7.24
C ALA A 7 -30.04 -18.50 -7.97
N LEU A 8 -30.34 -17.78 -9.06
CA LEU A 8 -29.34 -16.97 -9.78
C LEU A 8 -28.78 -15.85 -8.91
N GLY A 9 -29.62 -15.16 -8.13
CA GLY A 9 -29.19 -14.14 -7.19
C GLY A 9 -28.25 -14.71 -6.11
N ALA A 10 -28.57 -15.87 -5.55
CA ALA A 10 -27.73 -16.54 -4.56
C ALA A 10 -26.36 -16.94 -5.14
N VAL A 11 -26.33 -17.46 -6.37
CA VAL A 11 -25.08 -17.82 -7.06
C VAL A 11 -24.23 -16.58 -7.31
N LEU A 12 -24.81 -15.49 -7.83
CA LEU A 12 -24.09 -14.22 -8.03
C LEU A 12 -23.53 -13.66 -6.73
N PHE A 13 -24.29 -13.74 -5.64
CA PHE A 13 -23.86 -13.29 -4.33
C PHE A 13 -22.66 -14.09 -3.81
N ILE A 14 -22.69 -15.42 -3.95
CA ILE A 14 -21.57 -16.30 -3.57
C ILE A 14 -20.32 -15.98 -4.40
N VAL A 15 -20.47 -15.78 -5.71
CA VAL A 15 -19.35 -15.42 -6.60
C VAL A 15 -18.76 -14.07 -6.20
N ALA A 16 -19.59 -13.07 -5.90
CA ALA A 16 -19.12 -11.77 -5.46
C ALA A 16 -18.33 -11.85 -4.14
N ILE A 17 -18.80 -12.63 -3.16
CA ILE A 17 -18.07 -12.87 -1.90
C ILE A 17 -16.75 -13.60 -2.16
N ALA A 18 -16.74 -14.62 -3.03
CA ALA A 18 -15.53 -15.36 -3.36
C ALA A 18 -14.47 -14.45 -3.99
N LEU A 19 -14.88 -13.59 -4.93
CA LEU A 19 -13.98 -12.60 -5.54
C LEU A 19 -13.46 -11.59 -4.51
N ALA A 20 -14.34 -11.08 -3.63
CA ALA A 20 -13.94 -10.14 -2.59
C ALA A 20 -12.93 -10.74 -1.61
N THR A 21 -13.14 -12.00 -1.20
CA THR A 21 -12.26 -12.70 -0.26
C THR A 21 -10.90 -13.01 -0.88
N VAL A 22 -10.84 -13.47 -2.14
CA VAL A 22 -9.59 -13.70 -2.86
C VAL A 22 -8.79 -12.40 -3.02
N ASN A 23 -9.44 -11.31 -3.43
CA ASN A 23 -8.78 -10.01 -3.57
C ASN A 23 -8.25 -9.49 -2.22
N MET A 24 -9.00 -9.69 -1.13
CA MET A 24 -8.56 -9.29 0.20
C MET A 24 -7.37 -10.14 0.68
N TYR A 25 -7.37 -11.44 0.41
CA TYR A 25 -6.27 -12.35 0.76
C TYR A 25 -4.99 -12.03 -0.02
N ALA A 26 -5.09 -11.75 -1.32
CA ALA A 26 -3.94 -11.38 -2.14
C ALA A 26 -3.22 -10.13 -1.61
N ARG A 27 -3.97 -9.13 -1.14
CA ARG A 27 -3.40 -7.91 -0.53
C ARG A 27 -2.62 -8.17 0.76
N TRP A 28 -2.90 -9.26 1.47
CA TRP A 28 -2.21 -9.61 2.73
C TRP A 28 -0.89 -10.36 2.51
N GLN A 29 -0.66 -10.91 1.31
CA GLN A 29 0.61 -11.61 0.99
C GLN A 29 1.68 -10.70 0.39
N GLN A 30 1.39 -9.41 0.22
CA GLN A 30 2.33 -8.50 -0.44
C GLN A 30 3.59 -8.28 0.40
N ASP A 31 4.71 -8.16 -0.29
CA ASP A 31 6.00 -7.88 0.34
C ASP A 31 5.99 -6.49 0.99
N GLN A 32 6.75 -6.38 2.08
CA GLN A 32 6.90 -5.15 2.84
C GLN A 32 8.30 -4.58 2.65
N TYR A 33 8.35 -3.31 2.28
CA TYR A 33 9.57 -2.55 2.06
C TYR A 33 9.57 -1.35 2.99
N PHE A 34 10.69 -1.11 3.65
CA PHE A 34 10.85 -0.02 4.63
C PHE A 34 11.86 0.98 4.10
N GLY A 35 11.64 2.26 4.33
CA GLY A 35 12.64 3.26 4.00
C GLY A 35 12.17 4.69 4.16
N GLU A 36 13.14 5.58 4.08
CA GLU A 36 12.95 7.03 4.08
C GLU A 36 12.81 7.55 2.66
N VAL A 37 11.86 8.45 2.41
CA VAL A 37 11.74 9.13 1.11
C VAL A 37 12.97 9.99 0.85
N VAL A 38 13.72 9.68 -0.20
CA VAL A 38 14.88 10.48 -0.63
C VAL A 38 14.47 11.54 -1.65
N ARG A 39 13.65 11.13 -2.63
CA ARG A 39 13.19 11.98 -3.71
C ARG A 39 11.91 11.43 -4.32
N MET A 40 11.13 12.31 -4.91
CA MET A 40 9.93 11.96 -5.68
C MET A 40 10.11 12.47 -7.10
N THR A 41 9.61 11.71 -8.08
CA THR A 41 9.71 12.05 -9.49
C THR A 41 8.43 11.60 -10.16
N ASN A 42 7.56 12.52 -10.59
CA ASN A 42 6.25 12.29 -11.23
C ASN A 42 5.79 10.82 -11.32
N GLY A 43 5.14 10.33 -10.27
CA GLY A 43 4.59 8.96 -10.19
C GLY A 43 5.51 7.92 -9.55
N ASP A 44 6.78 8.25 -9.31
CA ASP A 44 7.74 7.40 -8.61
C ASP A 44 8.25 8.05 -7.33
N ILE A 45 8.59 7.22 -6.35
CA ILE A 45 9.23 7.59 -5.11
C ILE A 45 10.50 6.76 -4.96
N VAL A 46 11.59 7.39 -4.57
CA VAL A 46 12.81 6.67 -4.20
C VAL A 46 12.89 6.63 -2.69
N ILE A 47 12.88 5.42 -2.13
CA ILE A 47 13.09 5.20 -0.70
C ILE A 47 14.50 4.67 -0.44
N ARG A 48 15.07 5.02 0.71
CA ARG A 48 16.34 4.46 1.19
C ARG A 48 16.10 3.53 2.37
N ASP A 49 16.43 2.26 2.16
CA ASP A 49 16.50 1.23 3.19
C ASP A 49 17.95 1.17 3.71
N ALA A 50 18.12 1.25 5.03
CA ALA A 50 19.45 1.23 5.66
C ALA A 50 20.25 -0.06 5.38
N ARG A 51 19.58 -1.16 5.02
CA ARG A 51 20.21 -2.47 4.78
C ARG A 51 20.47 -2.74 3.31
N VAL A 52 19.61 -2.23 2.43
CA VAL A 52 19.55 -2.66 1.03
C VAL A 52 19.80 -1.52 0.04
N GLY A 53 19.87 -0.28 0.52
CA GLY A 53 20.13 0.90 -0.29
C GLY A 53 18.87 1.54 -0.85
N GLU A 54 18.98 2.18 -2.02
CA GLU A 54 17.86 2.86 -2.66
C GLU A 54 16.98 1.89 -3.45
N ARG A 55 15.65 2.11 -3.36
CA ARG A 55 14.65 1.39 -4.13
C ARG A 55 13.69 2.36 -4.77
N VAL A 56 13.24 2.05 -5.97
CA VAL A 56 12.25 2.86 -6.70
C VAL A 56 10.88 2.23 -6.52
N ILE A 57 9.95 3.02 -6.02
CA ILE A 57 8.55 2.67 -5.78
C ILE A 57 7.73 3.36 -6.86
N HIS A 58 6.96 2.61 -7.63
CA HIS A 58 5.98 3.15 -8.54
C HIS A 58 4.65 3.35 -7.80
N VAL A 59 4.11 4.56 -7.89
CA VAL A 59 2.84 4.97 -7.29
C VAL A 59 1.88 5.30 -8.40
N ASN A 60 0.75 4.61 -8.41
CA ASN A 60 -0.30 4.79 -9.40
C ASN A 60 -1.61 5.23 -8.73
N GLU A 61 -2.65 5.45 -9.53
CA GLU A 61 -3.97 5.91 -9.06
C GLU A 61 -4.65 4.94 -8.08
N THR A 62 -4.23 3.67 -8.05
CA THR A 62 -4.77 2.65 -7.15
C THR A 62 -3.98 2.50 -5.86
N THR A 63 -2.80 3.13 -5.76
CA THR A 63 -1.98 3.09 -4.55
C THR A 63 -2.65 3.89 -3.44
N ALA A 64 -2.99 3.22 -2.34
CA ALA A 64 -3.51 3.89 -1.15
C ALA A 64 -2.36 4.46 -0.32
N ILE A 65 -2.41 5.73 0.07
CA ILE A 65 -1.42 6.34 0.97
C ILE A 65 -2.11 6.71 2.28
N ILE A 66 -1.65 6.13 3.39
CA ILE A 66 -2.27 6.30 4.71
C ILE A 66 -1.26 6.74 5.76
N GLN A 67 -1.73 7.51 6.73
CA GLN A 67 -1.00 7.92 7.93
C GLN A 67 -1.89 7.61 9.14
N GLY A 68 -1.47 6.62 9.95
CA GLY A 68 -2.31 6.07 11.01
C GLY A 68 -3.65 5.54 10.51
N ARG A 69 -4.75 6.19 10.94
CA ARG A 69 -6.14 5.86 10.54
C ARG A 69 -6.71 6.74 9.43
N LYS A 70 -5.92 7.67 8.88
CA LYS A 70 -6.36 8.66 7.90
C LYS A 70 -5.61 8.46 6.58
N THR A 71 -6.17 8.99 5.50
CA THR A 71 -5.42 9.21 4.26
C THR A 71 -4.28 10.17 4.57
N ALA A 72 -3.06 9.86 4.11
CA ALA A 72 -1.92 10.74 4.28
C ALA A 72 -2.07 12.00 3.39
N GLY A 73 -1.37 13.06 3.77
CA GLY A 73 -1.13 14.19 2.88
C GLY A 73 -0.17 13.83 1.73
N PRO A 74 0.24 14.81 0.92
CA PRO A 74 1.37 14.64 0.01
C PRO A 74 2.59 14.12 0.77
N LEU A 75 3.30 13.16 0.18
CA LEU A 75 4.54 12.65 0.75
C LEU A 75 5.66 13.68 0.58
N GLU A 76 6.56 13.75 1.56
CA GLU A 76 7.69 14.65 1.57
C GLU A 76 9.02 13.88 1.70
N ALA A 77 10.11 14.49 1.25
CA ALA A 77 11.44 13.92 1.49
C ALA A 77 11.74 13.92 2.99
N GLY A 78 12.25 12.79 3.51
CA GLY A 78 12.43 12.55 4.93
C GLY A 78 11.33 11.70 5.58
N ASP A 79 10.18 11.52 4.92
CA ASP A 79 9.11 10.68 5.48
C ASP A 79 9.55 9.22 5.60
N GLN A 80 9.28 8.63 6.76
CA GLN A 80 9.46 7.19 7.00
C GLN A 80 8.24 6.41 6.50
N LEU A 81 8.48 5.46 5.61
CA LEU A 81 7.43 4.70 4.94
C LEU A 81 7.55 3.19 5.16
N ILE A 82 6.38 2.54 5.20
CA ILE A 82 6.21 1.11 4.95
C ILE A 82 5.43 0.97 3.65
N VAL A 83 6.06 0.43 2.62
CA VAL A 83 5.47 0.19 1.31
C VAL A 83 5.08 -1.28 1.21
N PHE A 84 3.83 -1.53 0.86
CA PHE A 84 3.31 -2.85 0.52
C PHE A 84 3.16 -2.91 -0.99
N GLY A 85 3.74 -3.94 -1.60
CA GLY A 85 3.74 -4.06 -3.05
C GLY A 85 4.49 -5.28 -3.54
N GLU A 86 4.59 -5.38 -4.86
CA GLU A 86 5.33 -6.45 -5.52
C GLU A 86 6.53 -5.86 -6.27
N ALA A 87 7.68 -6.52 -6.17
CA ALA A 87 8.84 -6.14 -6.97
C ALA A 87 8.66 -6.63 -8.41
N ARG A 88 8.71 -5.72 -9.37
CA ARG A 88 8.58 -5.99 -10.80
C ARG A 88 9.54 -5.10 -11.59
N ASP A 89 10.32 -5.71 -12.49
CA ASP A 89 11.24 -5.02 -13.39
C ASP A 89 12.21 -4.04 -12.68
N GLY A 90 12.67 -4.39 -11.47
CA GLY A 90 13.58 -3.57 -10.67
C GLY A 90 12.92 -2.39 -9.93
N ARG A 91 11.60 -2.26 -10.02
CA ARG A 91 10.77 -1.32 -9.25
C ARG A 91 9.83 -2.07 -8.32
N ILE A 92 9.23 -1.36 -7.37
CA ILE A 92 8.18 -1.90 -6.51
C ILE A 92 6.87 -1.23 -6.89
N GLU A 93 5.92 -2.04 -7.34
CA GLU A 93 4.55 -1.60 -7.63
C GLU A 93 3.77 -1.50 -6.32
N ALA A 94 3.55 -0.28 -5.83
CA ALA A 94 2.93 -0.07 -4.54
C ALA A 94 1.40 -0.21 -4.62
N SER A 95 0.84 -1.04 -3.76
CA SER A 95 -0.61 -1.10 -3.51
C SER A 95 -1.02 -0.23 -2.32
N LEU A 96 -0.15 -0.14 -1.31
CA LEU A 96 -0.38 0.61 -0.08
C LEU A 96 0.94 1.19 0.41
N ILE A 97 0.93 2.47 0.77
CA ILE A 97 2.02 3.15 1.43
C ILE A 97 1.50 3.61 2.79
N ARG A 98 2.18 3.23 3.86
CA ARG A 98 1.92 3.72 5.21
C ARG A 98 3.03 4.67 5.62
N VAL A 99 2.68 5.92 5.84
CA VAL A 99 3.54 6.91 6.50
C VAL A 99 3.57 6.60 7.99
N ILE A 100 4.78 6.45 8.52
CA ILE A 100 5.00 6.26 9.95
C ILE A 100 4.95 7.65 10.58
N ASP A 101 3.97 7.88 11.45
CA ASP A 101 4.03 9.01 12.35
C ASP A 101 5.27 8.85 13.22
N GLU A 102 6.22 9.78 13.12
CA GLU A 102 7.13 9.99 14.24
C GLU A 102 6.25 10.35 15.44
N GLY A 103 5.94 9.35 16.28
CA GLY A 103 5.43 9.62 17.62
C GLY A 103 6.31 10.68 18.26
N PRO A 104 5.75 11.59 19.09
CA PRO A 104 6.41 12.83 19.49
C PRO A 104 7.85 12.53 19.85
N ALA A 105 8.78 13.09 19.08
CA ALA A 105 10.21 12.89 19.23
C ALA A 105 10.59 12.98 20.72
N SER A 106 10.68 11.82 21.38
CA SER A 106 11.04 11.79 22.78
C SER A 106 12.51 12.11 22.86
N GLY A 107 12.82 13.35 23.21
CA GLY A 107 14.16 13.75 23.60
C GLY A 107 15.03 14.22 22.45
N ARG A 108 14.74 15.42 21.94
CA ARG A 108 15.82 16.40 21.79
C ARG A 108 16.38 16.63 23.19
N ARG A 109 17.35 15.80 23.61
CA ARG A 109 18.18 16.07 24.79
C ARG A 109 18.98 17.35 24.52
N PRO A 110 19.22 18.17 25.57
CA PRO A 110 19.68 19.55 25.46
C PRO A 110 21.01 19.71 24.72
#